data_AF-A0A182SL06-F1
#
_entry.id   AF-A0A182SL06-F1
#
_cell.length_a   1.000
_cell.length_b   1.000
_cell.length_c   1.000
_cell.angle_alpha   90.00
_cell.angle_beta   90.00
_cell.angle_gamma   90.00
#
_symmetry.space_group_name_H-M   'P 1'
#
loop_
_entity.id
_entity.type
_entity.pdbx_description
1 polymer ?
#
loop_
_entity_poly.entity_id
_entity_poly.type
_entity_poly.pdbx_seq_one_letter_code
_entity_poly.pdbx_strand_id
1 'polypeptide(L)'
;MASIVNRLQAVITPEIPKIFDALFDCTLDMINKNFEDYPQHRTNFYELLQAVNMYCFKAFLSIPPEQFKLVFDSIVWAFKHTMRNVADTGLNILMQMLQNLEQHPQAAQSFYQTYYTDILMQIFSVVTDTSHTASLQNHATILAYMFSLVEAGRITVKLGPSDDNVLNIQEYVAMLLKSAFSHLTGNQIKIFVTGLFNLDQDVHAFKEHLRDFLIQIKEVTGEDDSDLYLEERENELKKIQEEKRRMLMTVPGMINPHEMPEDMQDE
;
A
#
# COMPACT_ATOMS: atom_id res chain seq x y z
N MET A 1 18.89 -14.15 15.29
CA MET A 1 18.93 -14.45 13.84
C MET A 1 19.07 -13.22 12.96
N ALA A 2 18.31 -12.14 13.19
CA ALA A 2 18.39 -10.90 12.41
C ALA A 2 19.84 -10.40 12.20
N SER A 3 20.67 -10.37 13.26
CA SER A 3 22.08 -9.96 13.16
C SER A 3 22.92 -10.83 12.22
N ILE A 4 22.64 -12.13 12.13
CA ILE A 4 23.34 -13.05 11.23
C ILE A 4 22.92 -12.75 9.79
N VAL A 5 21.62 -12.56 9.55
CA VAL A 5 21.10 -12.18 8.23
C VAL A 5 21.67 -10.83 7.77
N ASN A 6 21.68 -9.82 8.64
CA ASN A 6 22.27 -8.51 8.34
C ASN A 6 23.77 -8.59 8.01
N ARG A 7 24.49 -9.53 8.63
CA ARG A 7 25.93 -9.69 8.42
C ARG A 7 26.28 -10.50 7.18
N LEU A 8 25.56 -11.59 6.93
CA LEU A 8 25.83 -12.52 5.81
C LEU A 8 25.06 -12.15 4.54
N GLN A 9 23.97 -11.41 4.66
CA GLN A 9 23.13 -10.93 3.57
C GLN A 9 22.78 -12.06 2.58
N ALA A 10 22.94 -11.83 1.27
CA ALA A 10 22.58 -12.79 0.23
C ALA A 10 23.22 -14.18 0.42
N VAL A 11 24.35 -14.30 1.13
CA VAL A 11 25.04 -15.58 1.37
C VAL A 11 24.19 -16.55 2.18
N ILE A 12 23.35 -16.07 3.12
CA ILE A 12 22.49 -16.94 3.93
C ILE A 12 21.13 -17.24 3.28
N THR A 13 20.81 -16.63 2.13
CA THR A 13 19.51 -16.83 1.44
C THR A 13 19.09 -18.31 1.32
N PRO A 14 19.98 -19.26 0.95
CA PRO A 14 19.60 -20.68 0.83
C PRO A 14 19.18 -21.35 2.15
N GLU A 15 19.58 -20.78 3.30
CA GLU A 15 19.27 -21.31 4.63
C GLU A 15 18.01 -20.66 5.25
N ILE A 16 17.49 -19.58 4.65
CA ILE A 16 16.29 -18.89 5.16
C ILE A 16 15.08 -19.82 5.28
N PRO A 17 14.75 -20.69 4.30
CA PRO A 17 13.62 -21.62 4.45
C PRO A 17 13.75 -22.49 5.71
N LYS A 18 14.93 -23.06 5.98
CA LYS A 18 15.16 -23.87 7.19
C LYS A 18 15.04 -23.06 8.48
N ILE A 19 15.49 -21.80 8.46
CA ILE A 19 15.32 -20.89 9.60
C ILE A 19 13.83 -20.64 9.87
N PHE A 20 13.05 -20.44 8.80
CA PHE A 20 11.61 -20.20 8.92
C PHE A 20 10.87 -21.45 9.40
N ASP A 21 11.20 -22.63 8.89
CA ASP A 21 10.60 -23.89 9.34
C ASP A 21 10.81 -24.12 10.85
N ALA A 22 11.95 -23.68 11.39
CA ALA A 22 12.26 -23.85 12.81
C ALA A 22 11.63 -22.78 13.73
N LEU A 23 11.47 -21.54 13.24
CA LEU A 23 11.17 -20.39 14.09
C LEU A 23 9.86 -19.68 13.76
N PHE A 24 9.36 -19.76 12.53
CA PHE A 24 8.31 -18.87 12.06
C PHE A 24 6.97 -19.18 12.71
N ASP A 25 6.44 -20.40 12.51
CA ASP A 25 5.09 -20.77 12.94
C ASP A 25 4.96 -20.77 14.48
N CYS A 26 5.95 -21.32 15.17
CA CYS A 26 5.95 -21.39 16.63
C CYS A 26 6.03 -20.00 17.26
N THR A 27 6.83 -19.09 16.70
CA THR A 27 6.92 -17.71 17.20
C THR A 27 5.66 -16.92 16.85
N LEU A 28 5.10 -17.12 15.65
CA LEU A 28 3.89 -16.42 15.22
C LEU A 28 2.70 -16.78 16.14
N ASP A 29 2.51 -18.07 16.45
CA ASP A 29 1.47 -18.55 17.39
C ASP A 29 1.63 -17.99 18.83
N MET A 30 2.86 -17.60 19.22
CA MET A 30 3.08 -16.93 20.50
C MET A 30 2.64 -15.47 20.45
N ILE A 31 2.93 -14.75 19.37
CA ILE A 31 2.81 -13.28 19.32
C ILE A 31 1.49 -12.78 18.73
N ASN A 32 0.73 -13.62 18.01
CA ASN A 32 -0.47 -13.22 17.27
C ASN A 32 -1.80 -13.37 18.07
N LYS A 33 -1.75 -13.90 19.30
CA LYS A 33 -2.93 -14.13 20.16
C LYS A 33 -3.44 -12.86 20.82
N ASN A 34 -2.54 -11.97 21.21
CA ASN A 34 -2.84 -10.67 21.79
C ASN A 34 -1.65 -9.71 21.59
N PHE A 35 -1.85 -8.44 21.95
CA PHE A 35 -0.88 -7.37 21.73
C PHE A 35 0.14 -7.19 22.87
N GLU A 36 0.01 -7.94 23.97
CA GLU A 36 0.77 -7.68 25.22
C GLU A 36 1.83 -8.75 25.49
N ASP A 37 1.53 -10.01 25.19
CA ASP A 37 2.41 -11.13 25.51
C ASP A 37 3.65 -11.18 24.61
N TYR A 38 4.74 -11.72 25.17
CA TYR A 38 6.02 -11.97 24.48
C TYR A 38 6.59 -10.78 23.67
N PRO A 39 6.69 -9.56 24.24
CA PRO A 39 7.09 -8.36 23.50
C PRO A 39 8.50 -8.45 22.88
N GLN A 40 9.42 -9.15 23.54
CA GLN A 40 10.77 -9.38 23.01
C GLN A 40 10.76 -10.32 21.79
N HIS A 41 9.93 -11.36 21.82
CA HIS A 41 9.81 -12.28 20.69
C HIS A 41 9.20 -11.55 19.49
N ARG A 42 8.17 -10.73 19.73
CA ARG A 42 7.53 -9.89 18.71
C ARG A 42 8.53 -8.95 18.04
N THR A 43 9.29 -8.20 18.84
CA THR A 43 10.30 -7.26 18.33
C THR A 43 11.34 -8.01 17.48
N ASN A 44 11.93 -9.08 18.02
CA ASN A 44 12.97 -9.83 17.33
C ASN A 44 12.46 -10.57 16.08
N PHE A 45 11.19 -10.99 16.08
CA PHE A 45 10.54 -11.61 14.93
C PHE A 45 10.44 -10.62 13.76
N TYR A 46 9.95 -9.40 14.01
CA TYR A 46 9.85 -8.39 12.96
C TYR A 46 11.22 -7.85 12.53
N GLU A 47 12.21 -7.77 13.42
CA GLU A 47 13.60 -7.48 13.04
C GLU A 47 14.17 -8.55 12.10
N LEU A 48 13.90 -9.84 12.37
CA LEU A 48 14.30 -10.92 11.46
C LEU A 48 13.59 -10.77 10.12
N LEU A 49 12.27 -10.53 10.13
CA LEU A 49 11.50 -10.42 8.90
C LEU A 49 11.96 -9.22 8.05
N GLN A 50 12.25 -8.09 8.69
CA GLN A 50 12.82 -6.92 8.03
C GLN A 50 14.20 -7.23 7.41
N ALA A 51 15.09 -7.91 8.15
CA ALA A 51 16.40 -8.29 7.65
C ALA A 51 16.32 -9.25 6.44
N VAL A 52 15.42 -10.22 6.49
CA VAL A 52 15.19 -11.15 5.37
C VAL A 52 14.62 -10.40 4.16
N ASN A 53 13.65 -9.52 4.38
CA ASN A 53 13.09 -8.70 3.30
C ASN A 53 14.16 -7.84 2.64
N MET A 54 15.02 -7.18 3.43
CA MET A 54 16.03 -6.27 2.92
C MET A 54 17.17 -6.98 2.17
N TYR A 55 17.66 -8.11 2.69
CA TYR A 55 18.91 -8.72 2.19
C TYR A 55 18.73 -10.07 1.50
N CYS A 56 17.59 -10.73 1.71
CA CYS A 56 17.34 -12.11 1.27
C CYS A 56 15.98 -12.24 0.59
N PHE A 57 15.48 -11.20 -0.09
CA PHE A 57 14.12 -11.17 -0.65
C PHE A 57 13.76 -12.39 -1.51
N LYS A 58 14.72 -12.92 -2.27
CA LYS A 58 14.55 -14.15 -3.08
C LYS A 58 14.11 -15.37 -2.26
N ALA A 59 14.39 -15.42 -0.96
CA ALA A 59 13.88 -16.46 -0.09
C ALA A 59 12.34 -16.44 -0.01
N PHE A 60 11.72 -15.27 0.07
CA PHE A 60 10.26 -15.16 0.04
C PHE A 60 9.63 -15.66 -1.26
N LEU A 61 10.37 -15.56 -2.37
CA LEU A 61 9.92 -16.07 -3.67
C LEU A 61 10.13 -17.59 -3.79
N SER A 62 10.90 -18.20 -2.90
CA SER A 62 11.27 -19.61 -2.94
C SER A 62 10.50 -20.47 -1.93
N ILE A 63 9.93 -19.86 -0.89
CA ILE A 63 9.10 -20.57 0.09
C ILE A 63 7.74 -20.95 -0.49
N PRO A 64 7.06 -21.98 0.04
CA PRO A 64 5.72 -22.35 -0.38
C PRO A 64 4.72 -21.19 -0.26
N PRO A 65 3.71 -21.09 -1.13
CA PRO A 65 2.71 -20.02 -1.08
C PRO A 65 1.99 -19.90 0.27
N GLU A 66 1.73 -21.03 0.94
CA GLU A 66 1.11 -21.06 2.27
C GLU A 66 2.01 -20.40 3.34
N GLN A 67 3.32 -20.65 3.29
CA GLN A 67 4.28 -20.03 4.20
C GLN A 67 4.46 -18.54 3.88
N PHE A 68 4.45 -18.14 2.60
CA PHE A 68 4.44 -16.73 2.22
C PHE A 68 3.17 -16.01 2.69
N LYS A 69 2.01 -16.68 2.65
CA LYS A 69 0.78 -16.13 3.20
C LYS A 69 0.91 -15.85 4.71
N LEU A 70 1.55 -16.73 5.48
CA LEU A 70 1.82 -16.46 6.90
C LEU A 70 2.75 -15.26 7.11
N VAL A 71 3.76 -15.09 6.24
CA VAL A 71 4.60 -13.88 6.21
C VAL A 71 3.74 -12.64 5.99
N PHE A 72 2.90 -12.65 4.97
CA PHE A 72 2.00 -11.54 4.65
C PHE A 72 1.04 -11.23 5.82
N ASP A 73 0.35 -12.24 6.34
CA ASP A 73 -0.60 -12.10 7.44
C ASP A 73 0.09 -11.55 8.71
N SER A 74 1.35 -11.94 8.97
CA SER A 74 2.13 -11.41 10.08
C SER A 74 2.47 -9.92 9.92
N ILE A 75 2.70 -9.44 8.70
CA ILE A 75 2.93 -8.01 8.39
C ILE A 75 1.63 -7.23 8.59
N VAL A 76 0.50 -7.77 8.14
CA VAL A 76 -0.83 -7.19 8.36
C VAL A 76 -1.14 -7.06 9.85
N TRP A 77 -0.84 -8.10 10.63
CA TRP A 77 -0.99 -8.06 12.07
C TRP A 77 -0.10 -7.00 12.72
N ALA A 78 1.14 -6.83 12.22
CA ALA A 78 2.09 -5.85 12.73
C ALA A 78 1.58 -4.42 12.59
N PHE A 79 1.16 -4.01 11.39
CA PHE A 79 0.73 -2.63 11.15
C PHE A 79 -0.63 -2.28 11.77
N LYS A 80 -1.40 -3.29 12.20
CA LYS A 80 -2.62 -3.15 13.01
C LYS A 80 -2.36 -3.07 14.52
N HIS A 81 -1.10 -3.18 14.94
CA HIS A 81 -0.78 -3.23 16.36
C HIS A 81 -0.99 -1.87 17.03
N THR A 82 -1.52 -1.91 18.25
CA THR A 82 -1.67 -0.74 19.13
C THR A 82 -0.35 -0.06 19.51
N MET A 83 0.79 -0.78 19.45
CA MET A 83 2.10 -0.25 19.76
C MET A 83 2.70 0.34 18.49
N ARG A 84 2.86 1.67 18.50
CA ARG A 84 3.33 2.44 17.34
C ARG A 84 4.62 1.90 16.72
N ASN A 85 5.61 1.53 17.53
CA ASN A 85 6.88 1.00 17.03
C ASN A 85 6.71 -0.28 16.21
N VAL A 86 5.82 -1.18 16.65
CA VAL A 86 5.51 -2.41 15.91
C VAL A 86 4.72 -2.08 14.66
N ALA A 87 3.75 -1.17 14.75
CA ALA A 87 2.96 -0.74 13.61
C ALA A 87 3.81 -0.11 12.50
N ASP A 88 4.67 0.85 12.87
CA ASP A 88 5.60 1.50 11.96
C ASP A 88 6.59 0.49 11.35
N THR A 89 7.06 -0.49 12.13
CA THR A 89 7.90 -1.58 11.60
C THR A 89 7.14 -2.41 10.55
N GLY A 90 5.88 -2.76 10.81
CA GLY A 90 5.03 -3.47 9.85
C GLY A 90 4.85 -2.73 8.54
N LEU A 91 4.55 -1.42 8.60
CA LEU A 91 4.40 -0.57 7.43
C LEU A 91 5.71 -0.46 6.64
N ASN A 92 6.85 -0.31 7.32
CA ASN A 92 8.17 -0.26 6.68
C ASN A 92 8.51 -1.57 5.99
N ILE A 93 8.20 -2.73 6.60
CA ILE A 93 8.40 -4.04 5.97
C ILE A 93 7.52 -4.16 4.72
N LEU A 94 6.25 -3.77 4.79
CA LEU A 94 5.35 -3.79 3.63
C LEU A 94 5.87 -2.92 2.48
N MET A 95 6.26 -1.67 2.77
CA MET A 95 6.79 -0.75 1.76
C MET A 95 8.05 -1.33 1.10
N GLN A 96 8.99 -1.85 1.89
CA GLN A 96 10.20 -2.46 1.36
C GLN A 96 9.90 -3.71 0.52
N MET A 97 8.92 -4.52 0.91
CA MET A 97 8.49 -5.69 0.16
C MET A 97 7.93 -5.28 -1.22
N LEU A 98 7.08 -4.25 -1.24
CA LEU A 98 6.51 -3.70 -2.46
C LEU A 98 7.59 -3.16 -3.42
N GLN A 99 8.62 -2.49 -2.89
CA GLN A 99 9.75 -2.01 -3.69
C GLN A 99 10.64 -3.15 -4.20
N ASN A 100 10.88 -4.17 -3.38
CA ASN A 100 11.70 -5.32 -3.78
C ASN A 100 11.07 -6.12 -4.93
N LEU A 101 9.73 -6.16 -5.01
CA LEU A 101 9.02 -6.83 -6.10
C LEU A 101 9.31 -6.22 -7.47
N GLU A 102 9.65 -4.93 -7.57
CA GLU A 102 10.00 -4.29 -8.85
C GLU A 102 11.18 -4.98 -9.54
N GLN A 103 12.11 -5.53 -8.75
CA GLN A 103 13.27 -6.27 -9.26
C GLN A 103 12.92 -7.69 -9.73
N HIS A 104 11.66 -8.12 -9.55
CA HIS A 104 11.18 -9.46 -9.85
C HIS A 104 9.85 -9.43 -10.63
N PRO A 105 9.82 -8.96 -11.89
CA PRO A 105 8.58 -8.64 -12.60
C PRO A 105 7.58 -9.80 -12.69
N GLN A 106 8.05 -11.03 -12.92
CA GLN A 106 7.17 -12.20 -13.00
C GLN A 106 6.49 -12.50 -11.66
N ALA A 107 7.25 -12.48 -10.56
CA ALA A 107 6.72 -12.71 -9.23
C ALA A 107 5.83 -11.54 -8.77
N ALA A 108 6.18 -10.31 -9.14
CA ALA A 108 5.41 -9.11 -8.85
C ALA A 108 3.98 -9.21 -9.39
N GLN A 109 3.80 -9.64 -10.63
CA GLN A 109 2.47 -9.82 -11.22
C GLN A 109 1.62 -10.83 -10.44
N SER A 110 2.17 -12.00 -10.11
CA SER A 110 1.45 -12.98 -9.28
C SER A 110 1.13 -12.44 -7.87
N PHE A 111 2.06 -11.69 -7.28
CA PHE A 111 1.84 -11.01 -6.00
C PHE A 111 0.71 -10.00 -6.08
N TYR A 112 0.70 -9.11 -7.07
CA TYR A 112 -0.34 -8.10 -7.23
C TYR A 112 -1.71 -8.73 -7.45
N GLN A 113 -1.79 -9.78 -8.28
CA GLN A 113 -3.04 -10.50 -8.49
C GLN A 113 -3.63 -11.08 -7.19
N THR A 114 -2.77 -11.53 -6.27
CA THR A 114 -3.20 -12.22 -5.06
C THR A 114 -3.43 -11.26 -3.88
N TYR A 115 -2.58 -10.24 -3.72
CA TYR A 115 -2.49 -9.45 -2.49
C TYR A 115 -2.80 -7.96 -2.67
N TYR A 116 -2.84 -7.40 -3.88
CA TYR A 116 -2.93 -5.95 -4.06
C TYR A 116 -4.20 -5.35 -3.43
N THR A 117 -5.37 -5.91 -3.74
CA THR A 117 -6.65 -5.43 -3.21
C THR A 117 -6.79 -5.71 -1.72
N ASP A 118 -6.25 -6.83 -1.23
CA ASP A 118 -6.19 -7.13 0.20
C ASP A 118 -5.34 -6.07 0.94
N ILE A 119 -4.14 -5.75 0.45
CA ILE A 119 -3.29 -4.69 1.03
C ILE A 119 -4.05 -3.36 1.08
N LEU A 120 -4.72 -2.95 -0.01
CA LEU A 120 -5.51 -1.73 -0.03
C LEU A 120 -6.58 -1.75 1.08
N MET A 121 -7.37 -2.82 1.16
CA MET A 121 -8.39 -2.98 2.18
C MET A 121 -7.79 -2.91 3.60
N GLN A 122 -6.71 -3.64 3.86
CA GLN A 122 -6.07 -3.65 5.17
C GLN A 122 -5.53 -2.26 5.55
N ILE A 123 -4.88 -1.55 4.62
CA ILE A 123 -4.36 -0.20 4.89
C ILE A 123 -5.52 0.78 5.14
N PHE A 124 -6.57 0.79 4.32
CA PHE A 124 -7.74 1.64 4.56
C PHE A 124 -8.42 1.35 5.90
N SER A 125 -8.50 0.07 6.31
CA SER A 125 -9.05 -0.29 7.62
C SER A 125 -8.26 0.31 8.79
N VAL A 126 -6.96 0.54 8.62
CA VAL A 126 -6.08 1.11 9.65
C VAL A 126 -6.03 2.64 9.57
N VAL A 127 -5.94 3.21 8.37
CA VAL A 127 -5.93 4.67 8.15
C VAL A 127 -7.18 5.33 8.73
N THR A 128 -8.33 4.66 8.59
CA THR A 128 -9.61 5.15 9.07
C THR A 128 -9.81 4.99 10.59
N ASP A 129 -8.92 4.27 11.27
CA ASP A 129 -8.91 4.16 12.72
C ASP A 129 -8.12 5.32 13.35
N THR A 130 -8.79 6.05 14.25
CA THR A 130 -8.21 7.18 14.96
C THR A 130 -6.98 6.84 15.82
N SER A 131 -6.82 5.57 16.22
CA SER A 131 -5.69 5.10 17.02
C SER A 131 -4.37 5.06 16.24
N HIS A 132 -4.42 5.10 14.90
CA HIS A 132 -3.25 4.98 14.02
C HIS A 132 -2.82 6.30 13.35
N THR A 133 -3.38 7.44 13.77
CA THR A 133 -3.10 8.77 13.19
C THR A 133 -1.62 9.15 13.20
N ALA A 134 -0.83 8.65 14.15
CA ALA A 134 0.61 8.90 14.23
C ALA A 134 1.43 8.27 13.07
N SER A 135 0.87 7.28 12.38
CA SER A 135 1.50 6.56 11.26
C SER A 135 0.96 7.01 9.90
N LEU A 136 0.15 8.08 9.84
CA LEU A 136 -0.48 8.57 8.61
C LEU A 136 0.53 8.84 7.48
N GLN A 137 1.75 9.29 7.81
CA GLN A 137 2.81 9.47 6.84
C GLN A 137 3.17 8.17 6.10
N ASN A 138 3.34 7.06 6.83
CA ASN A 138 3.68 5.77 6.26
C ASN A 138 2.53 5.20 5.41
N HIS A 139 1.30 5.37 5.87
CA HIS A 139 0.11 4.99 5.10
C HIS A 139 -0.01 5.78 3.79
N ALA A 140 0.19 7.11 3.84
CA ALA A 140 0.19 7.95 2.65
C ALA A 140 1.27 7.50 1.65
N THR A 141 2.48 7.22 2.13
CA THR A 141 3.57 6.72 1.28
C THR A 141 3.23 5.40 0.60
N ILE A 142 2.69 4.42 1.33
CA ILE A 142 2.33 3.11 0.77
C ILE A 142 1.19 3.25 -0.24
N LEU A 143 0.13 3.98 0.10
CA LEU A 143 -1.01 4.18 -0.81
C LEU A 143 -0.57 4.91 -2.07
N ALA A 144 0.13 6.05 -1.94
CA ALA A 144 0.64 6.80 -3.09
C ALA A 144 1.48 5.90 -4.01
N TYR A 145 2.39 5.10 -3.45
CA TYR A 145 3.15 4.13 -4.23
C TYR A 145 2.25 3.10 -4.94
N MET A 146 1.28 2.51 -4.25
CA MET A 146 0.36 1.54 -4.86
C MET A 146 -0.49 2.13 -6.00
N PHE A 147 -1.07 3.32 -5.79
CA PHE A 147 -1.84 4.01 -6.83
C PHE A 147 -0.96 4.35 -8.04
N SER A 148 0.28 4.81 -7.80
CA SER A 148 1.22 5.09 -8.89
C SER A 148 1.59 3.86 -9.72
N LEU A 149 1.65 2.66 -9.12
CA LEU A 149 1.90 1.41 -9.85
C LEU A 149 0.77 1.09 -10.83
N VAL A 150 -0.48 1.35 -10.43
CA VAL A 150 -1.66 1.11 -11.27
C VAL A 150 -1.73 2.15 -12.38
N GLU A 151 -1.58 3.42 -12.05
CA GLU A 151 -1.66 4.52 -13.02
C GLU A 151 -0.54 4.45 -14.07
N ALA A 152 0.68 4.11 -13.66
CA ALA A 152 1.82 3.93 -14.56
C ALA A 152 1.79 2.61 -15.37
N GLY A 153 0.72 1.82 -15.27
CA GLY A 153 0.57 0.56 -16.01
C GLY A 153 1.59 -0.53 -15.63
N ARG A 154 2.18 -0.46 -14.43
CA ARG A 154 3.17 -1.45 -13.95
C ARG A 154 2.52 -2.77 -13.56
N ILE A 155 1.22 -2.75 -13.24
CA ILE A 155 0.42 -3.94 -12.97
C ILE A 155 -0.31 -4.34 -14.24
N THR A 156 0.18 -5.39 -14.90
CA THR A 156 -0.33 -5.88 -16.18
C THR A 156 -1.34 -7.01 -16.03
N VAL A 157 -1.35 -7.68 -14.86
CA VAL A 157 -2.40 -8.65 -14.53
C VAL A 157 -3.71 -7.94 -14.22
N LYS A 158 -4.83 -8.57 -14.54
CA LYS A 158 -6.15 -8.04 -14.20
C LYS A 158 -6.38 -8.05 -12.69
N LEU A 159 -6.70 -6.89 -12.14
CA LEU A 159 -7.10 -6.72 -10.73
C LEU A 159 -8.61 -6.79 -10.53
N GLY A 160 -9.40 -6.80 -11.61
CA GLY A 160 -10.85 -6.85 -11.58
C GLY A 160 -11.44 -7.33 -12.91
N PRO A 161 -12.75 -7.13 -13.14
CA PRO A 161 -13.43 -7.61 -14.34
C PRO A 161 -13.05 -6.84 -15.62
N SER A 162 -12.71 -5.55 -15.50
CA SER A 162 -12.30 -4.72 -16.64
C SER A 162 -10.85 -5.00 -17.07
N ASP A 163 -10.52 -4.70 -18.32
CA ASP A 163 -9.13 -4.64 -18.80
C ASP A 163 -8.38 -3.42 -18.22
N ASP A 164 -9.11 -2.40 -17.76
CA ASP A 164 -8.56 -1.19 -17.15
C ASP A 164 -8.43 -1.35 -15.63
N ASN A 165 -7.19 -1.49 -15.17
CA ASN A 165 -6.88 -1.59 -13.75
C ASN A 165 -7.13 -0.29 -12.97
N VAL A 166 -7.01 0.88 -13.60
CA VAL A 166 -7.35 2.15 -12.96
C VAL A 166 -8.83 2.15 -12.60
N LEU A 167 -9.69 1.82 -13.56
CA LEU A 167 -11.14 1.71 -13.34
C LEU A 167 -11.48 0.68 -12.26
N ASN A 168 -10.91 -0.54 -12.36
CA ASN A 168 -11.14 -1.61 -11.39
C ASN A 168 -10.83 -1.16 -9.95
N ILE A 169 -9.70 -0.47 -9.76
CA ILE A 169 -9.28 -0.01 -8.43
C ILE A 169 -10.10 1.19 -7.95
N GLN A 170 -10.49 2.12 -8.82
CA GLN A 170 -11.41 3.20 -8.47
C GLN A 170 -12.74 2.65 -7.96
N GLU A 171 -13.34 1.71 -8.68
CA GLU A 171 -14.60 1.07 -8.29
C GLU A 171 -14.45 0.28 -6.99
N TYR A 172 -13.37 -0.50 -6.85
CA TYR A 172 -13.11 -1.28 -5.64
C TYR A 172 -13.00 -0.39 -4.39
N VAL A 173 -12.22 0.69 -4.46
CA VAL A 173 -12.05 1.62 -3.32
C VAL A 173 -13.36 2.36 -3.04
N ALA A 174 -14.09 2.80 -4.08
CA ALA A 174 -15.38 3.44 -3.90
C ALA A 174 -16.39 2.51 -3.19
N MET A 175 -16.45 1.24 -3.58
CA MET A 175 -17.29 0.23 -2.93
C MET A 175 -16.86 -0.02 -1.47
N LEU A 176 -15.56 -0.14 -1.21
CA LEU A 176 -15.00 -0.31 0.13
C LEU A 176 -15.45 0.83 1.05
N LEU A 177 -15.28 2.07 0.61
CA LEU A 177 -15.62 3.26 1.39
C LEU A 177 -17.12 3.41 1.57
N LYS A 178 -17.94 3.12 0.54
CA LYS A 178 -19.39 3.19 0.66
C LYS A 178 -19.95 2.16 1.64
N SER A 179 -19.33 0.98 1.69
CA SER A 179 -19.68 -0.08 2.64
C SER A 179 -19.31 0.31 4.07
N ALA A 180 -18.14 0.90 4.28
CA ALA A 180 -17.65 1.30 5.61
C ALA A 180 -18.33 2.58 6.15
N PHE A 181 -18.66 3.53 5.28
CA PHE A 181 -19.18 4.86 5.63
C PHE A 181 -20.43 5.18 4.80
N SER A 182 -21.56 4.58 5.20
CA SER A 182 -22.81 4.66 4.45
C SER A 182 -23.35 6.08 4.32
N HIS A 183 -22.98 6.98 5.25
CA HIS A 183 -23.36 8.39 5.27
C HIS A 183 -22.67 9.25 4.19
N LEU A 184 -21.55 8.80 3.62
CA LEU A 184 -20.87 9.55 2.56
C LEU A 184 -21.70 9.57 1.27
N THR A 185 -21.75 10.73 0.61
CA THR A 185 -22.40 10.86 -0.70
C THR A 185 -21.55 10.20 -1.79
N GLY A 186 -22.18 9.82 -2.90
CA GLY A 186 -21.44 9.27 -4.04
C GLY A 186 -20.42 10.26 -4.62
N ASN A 187 -20.71 11.56 -4.55
CA ASN A 187 -19.79 12.59 -5.05
C ASN A 187 -18.56 12.76 -4.14
N GLN A 188 -18.75 12.76 -2.81
CA GLN A 188 -17.65 12.79 -1.83
C GLN A 188 -16.68 11.62 -2.05
N ILE A 189 -17.22 10.40 -2.20
CA ILE A 189 -16.41 9.21 -2.47
C ILE A 189 -15.66 9.33 -3.79
N LYS A 190 -16.35 9.77 -4.85
CA LYS A 190 -15.73 9.94 -6.18
C LYS A 190 -14.57 10.93 -6.13
N ILE A 191 -14.77 12.12 -5.54
CA ILE A 191 -13.73 13.15 -5.41
C ILE A 191 -12.55 12.63 -4.60
N PHE A 192 -12.81 11.93 -3.49
CA PHE A 192 -11.76 11.33 -2.69
C PHE A 192 -10.93 10.33 -3.51
N VAL A 193 -11.59 9.38 -4.18
CA VAL A 193 -10.93 8.34 -4.99
C VAL A 193 -10.14 8.95 -6.15
N THR A 194 -10.69 9.94 -6.85
CA THR A 194 -9.96 10.67 -7.91
C THR A 194 -8.70 11.34 -7.35
N GLY A 195 -8.78 11.96 -6.17
CA GLY A 195 -7.62 12.56 -5.53
C GLY A 195 -6.51 11.57 -5.19
N LEU A 196 -6.83 10.30 -4.91
CA LEU A 196 -5.82 9.27 -4.65
C LEU A 196 -4.94 8.98 -5.88
N PHE A 197 -5.47 9.10 -7.10
CA PHE A 197 -4.66 8.97 -8.32
C PHE A 197 -3.94 10.28 -8.64
N ASN A 198 -4.63 11.41 -8.55
CA ASN A 198 -4.05 12.70 -8.96
C ASN A 198 -2.88 13.14 -8.07
N LEU A 199 -2.85 12.72 -6.80
CA LEU A 199 -1.85 13.11 -5.81
C LEU A 199 -0.78 12.04 -5.54
N ASP A 200 -0.79 10.91 -6.25
CA ASP A 200 0.08 9.76 -5.98
C ASP A 200 1.60 10.02 -6.15
N GLN A 201 1.99 11.14 -6.80
CA GLN A 201 3.38 11.58 -6.95
C GLN A 201 3.81 12.60 -5.88
N ASP A 202 2.87 13.14 -5.10
CA ASP A 202 3.15 14.07 -4.01
C ASP A 202 2.62 13.51 -2.69
N VAL A 203 3.49 12.79 -1.98
CA VAL A 203 3.15 12.16 -0.69
C VAL A 203 2.70 13.20 0.36
N HIS A 204 3.19 14.44 0.29
CA HIS A 204 2.74 15.47 1.22
C HIS A 204 1.28 15.84 0.95
N ALA A 205 0.95 16.18 -0.30
CA ALA A 205 -0.41 16.50 -0.70
C ALA A 205 -1.37 15.30 -0.52
N PHE A 206 -0.92 14.09 -0.85
CA PHE A 206 -1.67 12.85 -0.62
C PHE A 206 -2.03 12.67 0.86
N LYS A 207 -1.07 12.91 1.75
CA LYS A 207 -1.30 12.82 3.20
C LYS A 207 -2.33 13.84 3.70
N GLU A 208 -2.28 15.07 3.20
CA GLU A 208 -3.27 16.09 3.55
C GLU A 208 -4.65 15.71 3.01
N HIS A 209 -4.73 15.17 1.79
CA HIS A 209 -5.98 14.64 1.22
C HIS A 209 -6.57 13.48 2.05
N LEU A 210 -5.74 12.56 2.54
CA LEU A 210 -6.18 11.55 3.49
C LEU A 210 -6.67 12.17 4.81
N ARG A 211 -5.95 13.16 5.34
CA ARG A 211 -6.34 13.82 6.60
C ARG A 211 -7.70 14.49 6.48
N ASP A 212 -7.95 15.22 5.40
CA ASP A 212 -9.25 15.85 5.13
C ASP A 212 -10.36 14.82 5.09
N PHE A 213 -10.15 13.70 4.39
CA PHE A 213 -11.12 12.62 4.33
C PHE A 213 -11.40 12.03 5.72
N LEU A 214 -10.37 11.86 6.56
CA LEU A 214 -10.53 11.41 7.94
C LEU A 214 -11.32 12.38 8.83
N ILE A 215 -11.37 13.66 8.48
CA ILE A 215 -12.22 14.65 9.13
C ILE A 215 -13.67 14.48 8.62
N GLN A 216 -13.84 14.42 7.30
CA GLN A 216 -15.16 14.25 6.66
C GLN A 216 -15.91 13.00 7.15
N ILE A 217 -15.22 11.86 7.33
CA ILE A 217 -15.88 10.65 7.83
C ILE A 217 -16.37 10.78 9.28
N LYS A 218 -15.79 11.69 10.08
CA LYS A 218 -16.16 11.92 11.49
C LYS A 218 -17.31 12.91 11.65
N GLU A 219 -17.51 13.80 10.68
CA GLU A 219 -18.58 14.79 10.64
C GLU A 219 -19.92 14.10 10.29
N VAL A 220 -20.45 13.31 11.23
CA VAL A 220 -21.80 12.72 11.12
C VAL A 220 -22.80 13.70 11.72
N THR A 221 -22.92 14.92 11.18
CA THR A 221 -23.86 15.90 11.74
C THR A 221 -24.41 16.87 10.70
N GLY A 222 -25.52 16.47 10.06
CA GLY A 222 -26.59 17.33 9.57
C GLY A 222 -26.27 18.26 8.38
N GLU A 223 -27.18 18.27 7.38
CA GLU A 223 -27.27 19.23 6.25
C GLU A 223 -26.08 20.20 6.14
N ASP A 224 -24.93 19.69 5.65
CA ASP A 224 -23.65 20.39 5.77
C ASP A 224 -23.24 21.03 4.45
N ASP A 225 -22.80 22.29 4.49
CA ASP A 225 -22.31 23.12 3.37
C ASP A 225 -21.08 22.52 2.65
N SER A 226 -20.66 21.30 3.04
CA SER A 226 -19.61 20.50 2.39
C SER A 226 -19.82 20.34 0.88
N ASP A 227 -21.06 20.29 0.41
CA ASP A 227 -21.38 20.24 -1.03
C ASP A 227 -20.91 21.50 -1.79
N LEU A 228 -20.81 22.65 -1.11
CA LEU A 228 -20.43 23.93 -1.72
C LEU A 228 -18.96 23.95 -2.20
N TYR A 229 -18.08 23.20 -1.54
CA TYR A 229 -16.64 23.15 -1.86
C TYR A 229 -16.25 21.96 -2.74
N LEU A 230 -17.19 21.06 -3.06
CA LEU A 230 -16.89 19.88 -3.88
C LEU A 230 -16.52 20.27 -5.31
N GLU A 231 -17.18 21.28 -5.90
CA GLU A 231 -16.86 21.75 -7.25
C GLU A 231 -15.47 22.43 -7.29
N GLU A 232 -15.13 23.22 -6.27
CA GLU A 232 -13.80 23.83 -6.15
C GLU A 232 -12.70 22.77 -6.03
N ARG A 233 -12.92 21.75 -5.18
CA ARG A 233 -11.98 20.64 -5.00
C ARG A 233 -11.84 19.79 -6.26
N GLU A 234 -12.93 19.53 -6.97
CA GLU A 234 -12.88 18.82 -8.26
C GLU A 234 -12.05 19.61 -9.29
N ASN A 235 -12.26 20.93 -9.37
CA ASN A 235 -11.51 21.79 -10.28
C ASN A 235 -10.01 21.88 -9.91
N GLU A 236 -9.68 21.91 -8.62
CA GLU A 236 -8.31 21.85 -8.13
C GLU A 236 -7.64 20.52 -8.52
N LEU A 237 -8.30 19.40 -8.27
CA LEU A 237 -7.78 18.08 -8.63
C LEU A 237 -7.57 17.93 -10.14
N LYS A 238 -8.43 18.53 -10.98
CA LYS A 238 -8.24 18.58 -12.43
C LYS A 238 -6.98 19.35 -12.82
N LYS A 239 -6.75 20.52 -12.21
CA LYS A 239 -5.52 21.31 -12.45
C LYS A 239 -4.27 20.52 -12.04
N ILE A 240 -4.30 19.88 -10.88
CA ILE A 240 -3.18 19.05 -10.40
C ILE A 240 -2.92 17.90 -11.37
N GLN A 241 -3.97 17.24 -11.89
CA GLN A 241 -3.82 16.19 -12.89
C GLN A 241 -3.20 16.69 -14.20
N GLU A 242 -3.61 17.87 -14.67
CA GLU A 242 -3.01 18.50 -15.85
C GLU A 242 -1.53 18.85 -15.64
N GLU A 243 -1.18 19.41 -14.48
CA GLU A 243 0.20 19.74 -14.12
C GLU A 243 1.06 18.49 -13.98
N LYS A 244 0.56 17.47 -13.30
CA LYS A 244 1.20 16.15 -13.19
C LYS A 244 1.46 15.57 -14.58
N ARG A 245 0.46 15.58 -15.46
CA ARG A 245 0.60 15.10 -16.84
C ARG A 245 1.67 15.88 -17.61
N ARG A 246 1.71 17.21 -17.47
CA ARG A 246 2.75 18.06 -18.09
C ARG A 246 4.15 17.71 -17.57
N MET A 247 4.32 17.48 -16.26
CA MET A 247 5.62 17.10 -15.71
C MET A 247 6.05 15.72 -16.22
N LEU A 248 5.16 14.74 -16.26
CA LEU A 248 5.46 13.39 -16.76
C LEU A 248 5.83 13.40 -18.26
N MET A 249 5.27 14.31 -19.06
CA MET A 249 5.65 14.47 -20.48
C MET A 249 7.10 14.92 -20.66
N THR A 250 7.70 15.59 -19.67
CA THR A 250 9.10 16.05 -19.75
C THR A 250 10.11 14.95 -19.43
N VAL A 251 9.67 13.80 -18.90
CA VAL A 251 10.54 12.68 -18.50
C VAL A 251 10.34 11.51 -19.46
N PRO A 252 11.33 11.20 -20.32
CA PRO A 252 11.21 10.09 -21.28
C PRO A 252 10.90 8.76 -20.59
N GLY A 253 9.90 8.04 -21.11
CA GLY A 253 9.51 6.71 -20.62
C GLY A 253 8.53 6.70 -19.42
N MET A 254 8.05 7.86 -18.96
CA MET A 254 7.04 7.96 -17.89
C MET A 254 5.59 7.98 -18.38
N ILE A 255 5.38 8.22 -19.68
CA ILE A 255 4.05 8.19 -20.30
C ILE A 255 3.93 6.93 -21.15
N ASN A 256 2.77 6.27 -21.07
CA ASN A 256 2.46 5.13 -21.93
C ASN A 256 2.54 5.58 -23.40
N PRO A 257 3.27 4.88 -24.28
CA PRO A 257 3.37 5.24 -25.70
C PRO A 257 2.02 5.46 -26.41
N HIS A 258 0.95 4.80 -25.95
CA HIS A 258 -0.40 4.97 -26.49
C HIS A 258 -1.11 6.26 -26.05
N GLU A 259 -0.54 7.01 -25.11
CA GLU A 259 -1.09 8.26 -24.56
C GLU A 259 -0.27 9.51 -24.95
N MET A 260 0.81 9.31 -25.70
CA MET A 260 1.65 10.36 -26.28
C MET A 260 0.88 11.07 -27.41
N PRO A 261 0.88 12.42 -27.46
CA PRO A 261 0.36 13.15 -28.62
C PRO A 261 1.06 12.67 -29.91
N GLU A 262 0.31 12.54 -31.02
CA GLU A 262 0.84 12.03 -32.30
C GLU A 262 2.09 12.79 -32.77
N ASP A 263 2.17 14.10 -32.49
CA ASP A 263 3.32 14.96 -32.84
C ASP A 263 4.64 14.61 -32.09
N MET A 264 4.59 13.76 -31.07
CA MET A 264 5.76 13.31 -30.28
C MET A 264 6.09 11.83 -30.49
N GLN A 265 5.39 11.12 -31.39
CA GLN A 265 5.63 9.70 -31.66
C GLN A 265 6.71 9.43 -32.73
N ASP A 266 7.20 10.48 -33.42
CA ASP A 266 8.08 10.39 -34.60
C ASP A 266 9.50 10.99 -34.40
N GLU A 267 10.12 10.87 -33.22
CA GLU A 267 11.56 11.15 -33.00
C GLU A 267 12.34 9.96 -32.43
#